data_AF-N1UIB9-F1
#
_entry.id   AF-N1UIB9-F1
#
_cell.length_a   1.000
_cell.length_b   1.000
_cell.length_c   1.000
_cell.angle_alpha   90.00
_cell.angle_beta   90.00
_cell.angle_gamma   90.00
#
_symmetry.space_group_name_H-M   'P 1'
#
loop_
_entity.id
_entity.type
_entity.pdbx_description
1 polymer ?
#
loop_
_entity_poly.entity_id
_entity_poly.type
_entity_poly.pdbx_seq_one_letter_code
_entity_poly.pdbx_strand_id
1 'polypeptide(L)' 'MKEFITKYRDKFQKISAISGAGISAESGIPTFRGSEGLWKNFRAEDLATPQAFSKNPKLVWE' A
#
# COMPACT_ATOMS: atom_id res chain seq x y z
N MET A 1 24.18 1.03 -0.86
CA MET A 1 23.21 -0.01 -0.41
C MET A 1 23.73 -1.43 -0.62
N LYS A 2 24.09 -1.85 -1.85
CA LYS A 2 24.66 -3.19 -2.10
C LYS A 2 25.85 -3.53 -1.19
N GLU A 3 26.80 -2.60 -1.05
CA GLU A 3 27.97 -2.78 -0.17
C GLU A 3 27.61 -2.98 1.31
N PHE A 4 26.58 -2.27 1.79
CA PHE A 4 26.08 -2.43 3.15
C PHE A 4 25.48 -3.81 3.36
N ILE A 5 24.62 -4.26 2.46
CA ILE A 5 23.99 -5.58 2.53
C ILE A 5 25.08 -6.66 2.48
N THR A 6 26.00 -6.59 1.51
CA THR A 6 27.10 -7.56 1.40
C THR A 6 27.95 -7.63 2.67
N LYS A 7 28.23 -6.48 3.31
CA LYS A 7 29.04 -6.41 4.52
C LYS A 7 28.35 -6.96 5.77
N TYR A 8 27.03 -6.82 5.87
CA TYR A 8 26.29 -7.10 7.10
C TYR A 8 25.26 -8.23 7.00
N ARG A 9 25.01 -8.81 5.82
CA ARG A 9 24.00 -9.87 5.61
C ARG A 9 24.16 -11.05 6.57
N ASP A 10 25.39 -11.42 6.90
CA ASP A 10 25.70 -12.58 7.75
C ASP A 10 25.71 -12.21 9.24
N LYS A 11 25.52 -10.93 9.59
CA LYS A 11 25.47 -10.44 10.99
C LYS A 11 24.07 -10.43 11.58
N PHE A 12 23.04 -10.53 10.76
CA PHE A 12 21.64 -10.56 11.21
C PHE A 12 21.12 -11.99 11.15
N GLN A 13 20.69 -12.54 12.29
CA GLN A 13 20.16 -13.90 12.35
C GLN A 13 18.70 -14.00 11.88
N LYS A 14 17.96 -12.88 11.92
CA LYS A 14 16.55 -12.79 11.49
C LYS A 14 16.33 -11.46 10.80
N ILE A 15 15.73 -11.51 9.61
CA ILE A 15 15.41 -10.34 8.79
C ILE A 15 13.91 -10.35 8.51
N SER A 16 13.28 -9.19 8.59
CA SER A 16 11.88 -9.00 8.24
C SER A 16 11.75 -7.73 7.41
N ALA A 17 10.78 -7.72 6.51
CA ALA A 17 10.46 -6.57 5.67
C ALA A 17 8.97 -6.23 5.82
N ILE A 18 8.67 -4.94 5.86
CA ILE A 18 7.32 -4.41 5.80
C ILE A 18 7.23 -3.64 4.49
N SER A 19 6.26 -4.00 3.66
CA SER A 19 5.99 -3.31 2.41
C SER A 19 4.67 -2.55 2.51
N GLY A 20 4.53 -1.53 1.66
CA GLY A 20 3.26 -0.86 1.43
C GLY A 20 2.82 -1.03 -0.03
N ALA A 21 1.72 -0.37 -0.41
CA ALA A 21 1.14 -0.46 -1.75
C ALA A 21 2.13 -0.17 -2.90
N GLY A 22 3.18 0.63 -2.64
CA GLY A 22 4.21 0.95 -3.63
C GLY A 22 4.92 -0.27 -4.22
N ILE A 23 5.02 -1.38 -3.50
CA ILE A 23 5.63 -2.61 -4.02
C ILE A 23 4.83 -3.22 -5.19
N SER A 24 3.54 -2.93 -5.27
CA SER A 24 2.63 -3.42 -6.32
C SER A 24 2.48 -2.45 -7.50
N ALA A 25 3.05 -1.25 -7.42
CA ALA A 25 2.93 -0.22 -8.45
C ALA A 25 3.49 -0.70 -9.80
N GLU A 26 4.63 -1.39 -9.79
CA GLU A 26 5.25 -1.95 -11.00
C GLU A 26 4.44 -3.10 -11.62
N SER A 27 3.48 -3.67 -10.88
CA SER A 27 2.52 -4.65 -11.40
C SER A 27 1.26 -3.99 -11.97
N GLY A 28 1.21 -2.66 -12.08
CA GLY A 28 0.06 -1.91 -12.59
C GLY A 28 -1.06 -1.70 -11.58
N ILE A 29 -0.86 -2.05 -10.31
CA ILE A 29 -1.85 -1.77 -9.25
C ILE A 29 -1.59 -0.36 -8.70
N PRO A 30 -2.58 0.55 -8.74
CA PRO A 30 -2.39 1.92 -8.27
C PRO A 30 -2.15 1.95 -6.76
N THR A 31 -1.34 2.91 -6.33
CA THR A 31 -1.07 3.13 -4.91
C THR A 31 -2.17 3.99 -4.27
N PHE A 32 -2.21 4.05 -2.94
CA PHE A 32 -3.18 4.93 -2.27
C PHE A 32 -2.82 6.41 -2.41
N ARG A 33 -1.53 6.76 -2.34
CA ARG A 33 -1.03 8.15 -2.33
C ARG A 33 0.07 8.31 -3.39
N GLY A 34 0.25 9.52 -3.92
CA GLY A 34 1.27 9.81 -4.95
C GLY A 34 0.66 10.51 -6.16
N SER A 35 1.44 10.69 -7.23
CA SER A 35 0.97 11.31 -8.49
C SER A 35 -0.30 10.63 -9.00
N GLU A 36 -0.27 9.30 -9.05
CA GLU A 36 -1.36 8.42 -9.51
C GLU A 36 -2.15 7.77 -8.35
N GLY A 37 -2.15 8.40 -7.16
CA GLY A 37 -2.74 7.81 -5.97
C GLY A 37 -4.27 7.79 -6.00
N LEU A 38 -4.88 6.64 -5.66
CA LEU A 38 -6.34 6.47 -5.61
C LEU A 38 -7.05 7.56 -4.78
N TRP A 39 -6.42 8.01 -3.70
CA TRP A 39 -7.02 8.95 -2.76
C TRP A 39 -7.10 10.39 -3.28
N LYS A 40 -6.52 10.66 -4.47
CA LYS A 40 -6.72 11.93 -5.17
C LYS A 40 -8.07 12.00 -5.86
N ASN A 41 -8.55 10.85 -6.33
CA ASN A 41 -9.79 10.75 -7.10
C ASN A 41 -10.96 10.26 -6.24
N PHE A 42 -10.67 9.52 -5.18
CA PHE A 42 -11.66 9.00 -4.25
C PHE A 42 -11.34 9.43 -2.82
N ARG A 43 -12.35 9.92 -2.10
CA ARG A 43 -12.24 10.13 -0.66
C ARG A 43 -12.37 8.79 0.02
N ALA A 44 -11.39 8.40 0.83
CA ALA A 44 -11.46 7.08 1.43
C ALA A 44 -12.47 6.98 2.56
N GLU A 45 -12.85 8.09 3.19
CA GLU A 45 -13.93 8.08 4.18
C GLU A 45 -15.24 7.61 3.57
N ASP A 46 -15.41 7.79 2.25
CA ASP A 46 -16.58 7.38 1.48
C ASP A 46 -16.49 5.93 0.97
N LEU A 47 -15.33 5.27 1.07
CA LEU A 47 -15.11 3.91 0.52
C LEU A 47 -14.55 2.90 1.53
N ALA A 48 -13.56 3.28 2.33
CA ALA A 48 -12.76 2.39 3.15
C ALA A 48 -13.07 2.49 4.64
N THR A 49 -14.35 2.68 5.00
CA THR A 49 -14.81 2.71 6.40
C THR A 49 -16.04 1.83 6.61
N PRO A 50 -16.23 1.25 7.82
CA PRO A 50 -17.46 0.52 8.14
C PRO A 50 -18.72 1.37 7.95
N GLN A 51 -18.64 2.67 8.26
CA GLN A 51 -19.74 3.61 8.13
C GLN A 51 -20.11 3.87 6.67
N ALA A 52 -19.12 4.03 5.78
CA ALA A 52 -19.35 4.16 4.34
C ALA A 52 -20.06 2.93 3.77
N PHE A 53 -19.57 1.74 4.12
CA PHE A 53 -20.19 0.50 3.71
C PHE A 53 -21.63 0.38 4.21
N SER A 54 -21.89 0.74 5.46
CA SER A 54 -23.25 0.74 6.04
C SER A 54 -24.18 1.75 5.33
N LYS A 55 -23.64 2.89 4.90
CA LYS A 55 -24.40 3.96 4.25
C LYS A 55 -24.73 3.63 2.79
N ASN A 56 -23.79 3.10 2.04
CA ASN A 56 -23.99 2.75 0.63
C ASN A 56 -23.13 1.53 0.24
N PRO A 57 -23.59 0.30 0.57
CA PRO A 57 -22.79 -0.90 0.34
C PRO A 57 -22.57 -1.17 -1.15
N LYS A 58 -23.53 -0.78 -2.01
CA LYS A 58 -23.39 -0.94 -3.47
C LYS A 58 -22.19 -0.15 -4.01
N LEU A 59 -22.05 1.12 -3.62
CA LEU A 59 -20.91 1.96 -4.01
C LEU A 59 -19.57 1.39 -3.54
N VAL A 60 -19.52 0.79 -2.35
CA VAL A 60 -18.27 0.27 -1.78
C VAL A 60 -17.89 -1.11 -2.38
N TRP A 61 -18.87 -1.88 -2.84
CA TRP A 61 -18.66 -3.20 -3.44
C TRP A 61 -18.24 -3.16 -4.91
N GLU A 62 -18.69 -2.16 -5.67
CA GLU A 62 -18.38 -1.96 -7.10
C GLU A 62 -16.97 -1.40 -7.33
#